data_AF-A0A1F5JPG4-F1
#
_entry.id   AF-A0A1F5JPG4-F1
#
_cell.length_a   1.000
_cell.length_b   1.000
_cell.length_c   1.000
_cell.angle_alpha   90.00
_cell.angle_beta   90.00
_cell.angle_gamma   90.00
#
_symmetry.space_group_name_H-M   'P 1'
#
loop_
_entity.id
_entity.type
_entity.pdbx_description
1 polymer ?
#
loop_
_entity_poly.entity_id
_entity_poly.type
_entity_poly.pdbx_seq_one_letter_code
_entity_poly.pdbx_strand_id
1 'polypeptide(L)'
;MDQSQTVPEEKITKSFTDNPKKLLLSVVIASVVLGAITGFVLAQNGSVGPLTSAGLPGTQAKNAASDSRTFRDFAEGTIKAKPVTANGDYSEGTHVLQRDGAVHVALTSSVIDLSTFEGKKVKVFGETQKALKEGWLMDVGKVEEVQ
;
A
#
# COMPACT_ATOMS: atom_id res chain seq x y z
N MET A 1 59.03 51.20 5.95
CA MET A 1 57.76 50.44 6.02
C MET A 1 56.68 51.49 5.80
N ASP A 2 56.09 51.64 4.61
CA ASP A 2 55.14 50.73 3.99
C ASP A 2 55.09 51.05 2.48
N GLN A 3 55.13 50.04 1.61
CA GLN A 3 54.99 50.20 0.16
C GLN A 3 53.82 49.32 -0.27
N SER A 4 52.66 49.96 -0.49
CA SER A 4 51.51 49.38 -1.17
C SER A 4 51.47 49.90 -2.60
N GLN A 5 51.72 49.04 -3.58
CA GLN A 5 51.33 49.29 -4.98
C GLN A 5 50.84 47.99 -5.64
N THR A 6 49.51 47.88 -5.65
CA THR A 6 48.59 47.43 -6.72
C THR A 6 49.16 46.59 -7.88
N VAL A 7 48.70 45.34 -7.99
CA VAL A 7 48.72 44.51 -9.21
C VAL A 7 47.39 44.69 -9.95
N PRO A 8 47.37 44.83 -11.29
CA PRO A 8 46.17 45.14 -12.06
C PRO A 8 45.22 43.94 -12.19
N GLU A 9 43.94 44.18 -11.90
CA GLU A 9 42.82 43.25 -12.08
C GLU A 9 42.48 43.16 -13.58
N GLU A 10 42.89 42.08 -14.24
CA GLU A 10 42.54 41.83 -15.65
C GLU A 10 41.07 41.40 -15.73
N LYS A 11 40.23 42.38 -16.06
CA LYS A 11 38.80 42.26 -16.25
C LYS A 11 38.50 41.36 -17.45
N ILE A 12 38.40 40.05 -17.27
CA ILE A 12 37.81 39.14 -18.28
C ILE A 12 36.30 39.34 -18.29
N THR A 13 35.83 40.45 -18.87
CA THR A 13 34.43 40.60 -19.28
C THR A 13 34.35 40.28 -20.77
N LYS A 14 34.15 39.01 -21.12
CA LYS A 14 33.60 38.71 -22.44
C LYS A 14 32.16 39.24 -22.42
N SER A 15 31.89 40.26 -23.23
CA SER A 15 30.57 40.86 -23.37
C SER A 15 29.55 39.79 -23.74
N PHE A 16 28.72 39.41 -22.78
CA PHE A 16 27.59 38.54 -23.03
C PHE A 16 26.41 39.44 -23.38
N THR A 17 26.07 39.46 -24.67
CA THR A 17 24.75 39.85 -25.24
C THR A 17 24.69 41.21 -25.93
N ASP A 18 24.91 41.19 -27.26
CA ASP A 18 24.52 42.31 -28.13
C ASP A 18 23.12 42.10 -28.76
N ASN A 19 22.49 40.93 -28.58
CA ASN A 19 21.19 40.63 -29.20
C ASN A 19 20.33 39.71 -28.32
N PRO A 20 19.31 40.23 -27.62
CA PRO A 20 18.49 39.45 -26.69
C PRO A 20 17.72 38.33 -27.40
N LYS A 21 17.36 38.52 -28.68
CA LYS A 21 16.72 37.49 -29.51
C LYS A 21 17.65 36.30 -29.82
N LYS A 22 18.94 36.56 -30.04
CA LYS A 22 19.94 35.52 -30.28
C LYS A 22 20.27 34.75 -29.01
N LEU A 23 20.27 35.44 -27.86
CA LEU A 23 20.43 34.81 -26.54
C LEU A 23 19.25 33.91 -26.20
N LEU A 24 18.01 34.38 -26.38
CA LEU A 24 16.83 33.55 -26.14
C LEU A 24 16.82 32.32 -27.05
N LEU A 25 17.17 32.50 -28.33
CA LEU A 25 17.26 31.38 -29.26
C LEU A 25 18.35 30.38 -28.86
N SER A 26 19.53 30.84 -28.39
CA SER A 26 20.58 29.94 -27.95
C SER A 26 20.21 29.19 -26.66
N VAL A 27 19.51 29.84 -25.73
CA VAL A 27 19.03 29.20 -24.50
C VAL A 27 17.99 28.12 -24.79
N VAL A 28 17.06 28.37 -25.72
CA VAL A 28 16.05 27.38 -26.13
C VAL A 28 16.70 26.18 -26.83
N ILE A 29 17.66 26.43 -27.71
CA ILE A 29 18.40 25.34 -28.37
C ILE A 29 19.19 24.53 -27.33
N ALA A 30 19.86 25.21 -26.40
CA ALA A 30 20.61 24.55 -25.34
C ALA A 30 19.73 23.69 -24.44
N SER A 31 18.53 24.16 -24.06
CA SER A 31 17.62 23.39 -23.20
C SER A 31 17.08 22.13 -23.88
N VAL A 32 16.79 22.19 -25.19
CA VAL A 32 16.37 21.02 -25.98
C VAL A 32 17.49 19.99 -26.07
N VAL A 33 18.73 20.42 -26.32
CA VAL A 33 19.89 19.52 -26.39
C VAL A 33 20.17 18.87 -25.03
N LEU A 34 20.19 19.67 -23.94
CA LEU A 34 20.38 19.16 -22.57
C LEU A 34 19.27 18.19 -22.16
N GLY A 35 18.02 18.47 -22.51
CA GLY A 35 16.88 17.59 -22.28
C GLY A 35 17.00 16.26 -23.02
N ALA A 36 17.37 16.30 -24.30
CA ALA A 36 17.56 15.09 -25.11
C ALA A 36 18.70 14.20 -24.58
N ILE A 37 19.82 14.80 -24.17
CA ILE A 37 20.94 14.07 -23.57
C ILE A 37 20.50 13.42 -22.25
N THR A 38 19.84 14.18 -21.37
CA THR A 38 19.37 13.66 -20.07
C THR A 38 18.37 12.53 -20.25
N GLY A 39 17.41 12.70 -21.18
CA GLY A 39 16.44 11.66 -21.52
C GLY A 39 17.09 10.40 -22.10
N PHE A 40 18.12 10.55 -22.94
CA PHE A 40 18.83 9.42 -23.53
C PHE A 40 19.65 8.63 -22.50
N VAL A 41 20.35 9.31 -21.59
CA VAL A 41 21.10 8.64 -20.50
C VAL A 41 20.14 7.92 -19.55
N LEU A 42 19.01 8.53 -19.20
CA LEU A 42 18.03 7.89 -18.33
C LEU A 42 17.35 6.68 -18.99
N ALA A 43 17.11 6.74 -20.31
CA ALA A 43 16.59 5.63 -21.09
C ALA A 43 17.56 4.44 -21.16
N GLN A 44 18.88 4.68 -21.17
CA GLN A 44 19.88 3.61 -21.14
C GLN A 44 19.99 2.89 -19.78
N ASN A 45 19.65 3.57 -18.68
CA ASN A 45 19.61 2.98 -17.34
C ASN A 45 18.27 2.31 -16.98
N GLY A 46 17.28 2.37 -17.87
CA GLY A 46 16.05 1.60 -17.76
C GLY A 46 16.29 0.14 -18.16
N SER A 47 16.79 -0.68 -17.24
CA SER A 47 16.73 -2.14 -17.36
C SER A 47 15.26 -2.58 -17.37
N VAL A 48 14.61 -2.50 -18.52
CA VAL A 48 13.38 -3.25 -18.79
C VAL A 48 13.78 -4.71 -18.91
N GLY A 49 13.74 -5.42 -17.78
CA GLY A 49 13.95 -6.87 -17.76
C GLY A 49 12.96 -7.54 -18.74
N PRO A 50 13.38 -8.57 -19.49
CA PRO A 50 12.50 -9.25 -20.42
C PRO A 50 11.33 -9.86 -19.65
N LEU A 51 10.10 -9.59 -20.09
CA LEU A 51 8.92 -10.33 -19.65
C LEU A 51 9.02 -11.76 -20.21
N THR A 52 9.75 -12.63 -19.52
CA THR A 52 9.74 -14.06 -19.79
C THR A 52 8.49 -14.66 -19.17
N SER A 53 7.51 -14.96 -20.01
CA SER A 53 6.42 -15.88 -19.69
C SER A 53 7.02 -17.28 -19.54
N ALA A 54 7.36 -17.65 -18.31
CA ALA A 54 7.83 -18.99 -17.95
C ALA A 54 6.97 -19.48 -16.78
N GLY A 55 6.05 -20.41 -17.07
CA GLY A 55 5.27 -21.09 -16.07
C GLY A 55 6.17 -21.83 -15.08
N LEU A 56 5.94 -21.60 -13.79
CA LEU A 56 6.46 -22.37 -12.67
C LEU A 56 5.31 -22.64 -11.68
N PRO A 57 5.26 -23.83 -11.07
CA PRO A 57 4.14 -24.29 -10.29
C PRO A 57 4.10 -23.62 -8.91
N GLY A 58 2.93 -23.10 -8.53
CA GLY A 58 2.56 -22.74 -7.17
C GLY A 58 3.47 -21.73 -6.48
N THR A 59 3.27 -20.43 -6.72
CA THR A 59 3.73 -19.41 -5.75
C THR A 59 2.62 -18.40 -5.54
N GLN A 60 2.25 -18.33 -4.27
CA GLN A 60 1.12 -17.63 -3.69
C GLN A 60 1.13 -16.14 -4.06
N ALA A 61 -0.07 -15.59 -4.27
CA ALA A 61 -0.30 -14.17 -4.42
C ALA A 61 0.16 -13.40 -3.17
N LYS A 62 1.44 -12.99 -3.16
CA LYS A 62 1.92 -11.94 -2.26
C LYS A 62 1.42 -10.62 -2.82
N ASN A 63 0.22 -10.20 -2.43
CA ASN A 63 -0.23 -8.80 -2.37
C ASN A 63 -1.66 -8.69 -1.79
N ALA A 64 -1.87 -9.26 -0.60
CA ALA A 64 -3.07 -9.01 0.23
C ALA A 64 -2.68 -8.69 1.70
N ALA A 65 -1.47 -8.15 1.92
CA ALA A 65 -0.86 -8.05 3.26
C ALA A 65 -0.68 -6.62 3.79
N SER A 66 -1.29 -5.60 3.20
CA SER A 66 -0.97 -4.20 3.56
C SER A 66 -2.15 -3.30 3.89
N ASP A 67 -3.38 -3.81 4.05
CA ASP A 67 -4.44 -3.00 4.67
C ASP A 67 -4.61 -3.36 6.15
N SER A 68 -3.55 -3.14 6.94
CA SER A 68 -3.56 -3.34 8.39
C SER A 68 -4.19 -2.15 9.15
N ARG A 69 -4.87 -1.24 8.45
CA ARG A 69 -5.40 0.01 9.01
C ARG A 69 -6.92 -0.02 9.23
N THR A 70 -7.61 -0.90 8.54
CA THR A 70 -9.07 -1.11 8.55
C THR A 70 -9.51 -2.11 9.62
N PHE A 71 -8.72 -3.15 9.90
CA PHE A 71 -9.05 -4.16 10.92
C PHE A 71 -8.43 -3.85 12.28
N ARG A 72 -9.04 -2.92 13.02
CA ARG A 72 -8.51 -2.40 14.30
C ARG A 72 -8.87 -3.26 15.51
N ASP A 73 -9.97 -3.98 15.43
CA ASP A 73 -10.45 -4.81 16.52
C ASP A 73 -9.97 -6.24 16.35
N PHE A 74 -9.80 -6.94 17.47
CA PHE A 74 -9.49 -8.35 17.47
C PHE A 74 -10.26 -9.10 18.54
N ALA A 75 -10.56 -10.36 18.26
CA ALA A 75 -11.16 -11.27 19.23
C ALA A 75 -10.58 -12.67 19.07
N GLU A 76 -10.48 -13.40 20.18
CA GLU A 76 -9.98 -14.77 20.20
C GLU A 76 -11.09 -15.70 20.67
N GLY A 77 -11.20 -16.87 20.04
CA GLY A 77 -12.19 -17.88 20.39
C GLY A 77 -12.26 -18.99 19.36
N THR A 78 -13.27 -19.85 19.49
CA THR A 78 -13.51 -20.96 18.56
C THR A 78 -14.60 -20.58 17.57
N ILE A 79 -14.31 -20.67 16.27
CA ILE A 79 -15.34 -20.40 15.24
C ILE A 79 -16.33 -21.56 15.19
N LYS A 80 -17.62 -21.23 15.18
CA LYS A 80 -18.72 -22.15 14.95
C LYS A 80 -19.63 -21.61 13.85
N ALA A 81 -20.10 -22.50 12.98
CA ALA A 81 -21.18 -22.17 12.05
C ALA A 81 -22.43 -21.76 12.83
N LYS A 82 -23.07 -20.66 12.39
CA LYS A 82 -24.35 -20.25 12.98
C LYS A 82 -25.47 -21.02 12.28
N PRO A 83 -26.31 -21.78 13.00
CA PRO A 83 -27.44 -22.46 12.38
C PRO A 83 -28.46 -21.42 11.90
N VAL A 84 -28.88 -21.54 10.64
CA VAL A 84 -30.01 -20.77 10.12
C VAL A 84 -31.26 -21.25 10.84
N THR A 85 -31.90 -20.38 11.62
CA THR A 85 -33.14 -20.71 12.32
C THR A 85 -34.24 -20.96 11.29
N ALA A 86 -34.81 -22.16 11.33
CA ALA A 86 -35.86 -22.62 10.41
C ALA A 86 -37.13 -21.75 10.41
N ASN A 87 -37.28 -20.87 11.41
CA ASN A 87 -38.42 -19.97 11.57
C ASN A 87 -38.27 -18.64 10.81
N GLY A 88 -37.18 -18.43 10.06
CA GLY A 88 -36.97 -17.21 9.29
C GLY A 88 -36.62 -15.97 10.13
N ASP A 89 -36.29 -16.16 11.41
CA ASP A 89 -35.79 -15.08 12.26
C ASP A 89 -34.44 -14.59 11.74
N TYR A 90 -34.39 -13.34 11.28
CA TYR A 90 -33.15 -12.70 10.84
C TYR A 90 -32.06 -12.88 11.91
N SER A 91 -30.94 -13.48 11.55
CA SER A 91 -29.77 -13.67 12.42
C SER A 91 -28.57 -12.97 11.79
N GLU A 92 -27.86 -12.15 12.56
CA GLU A 92 -26.71 -11.41 12.04
C GLU A 92 -25.45 -12.30 11.98
N GLY A 93 -24.64 -12.10 10.94
CA GLY A 93 -23.42 -12.88 10.71
C GLY A 93 -23.68 -14.30 10.19
N THR A 94 -22.66 -14.88 9.56
CA THR A 94 -22.67 -16.25 9.05
C THR A 94 -22.11 -17.25 10.06
N HIS A 95 -21.19 -16.79 10.91
CA HIS A 95 -20.51 -17.59 11.92
C HIS A 95 -20.54 -16.89 13.28
N VAL A 96 -20.24 -17.63 14.33
CA VAL A 96 -20.09 -17.11 15.69
C VAL A 96 -18.73 -17.50 16.23
N LEU A 97 -18.04 -16.53 16.81
CA LEU A 97 -16.86 -16.75 17.63
C LEU A 97 -17.29 -17.06 19.06
N GLN A 98 -17.15 -18.31 19.47
CA GLN A 98 -17.39 -18.73 20.84
C GLN A 98 -16.15 -18.39 21.68
N ARG A 99 -16.34 -17.48 22.63
CA ARG A 99 -15.30 -17.07 23.59
C ARG A 99 -15.63 -17.64 24.97
N ASP A 100 -14.61 -18.11 25.68
CA ASP A 100 -14.79 -18.68 27.01
C ASP A 100 -15.05 -17.55 28.03
N GLY A 101 -16.25 -17.56 28.64
CA GLY A 101 -16.63 -16.60 29.68
C GLY A 101 -16.89 -15.17 29.18
N ALA A 102 -17.02 -14.96 27.87
CA ALA A 102 -17.24 -13.64 27.29
C ALA A 102 -18.34 -13.67 26.22
N VAL A 103 -18.92 -12.51 25.92
CA VAL A 103 -19.99 -12.37 24.92
C VAL A 103 -19.53 -12.96 23.58
N HIS A 104 -20.39 -13.77 22.96
CA HIS A 104 -20.16 -14.34 21.64
C HIS A 104 -20.16 -13.25 20.57
N VAL A 105 -19.30 -13.39 19.57
CA VAL A 105 -19.18 -12.41 18.49
C VAL A 105 -19.76 -13.00 17.21
N ALA A 106 -20.79 -12.37 16.66
CA ALA A 106 -21.25 -12.70 15.33
C ALA A 106 -20.24 -12.21 14.30
N LEU A 107 -19.86 -13.08 13.37
CA LEU A 107 -18.86 -12.81 12.35
C LEU A 107 -19.51 -12.72 10.99
N THR A 108 -19.10 -11.73 10.22
CA THR A 108 -19.30 -11.66 8.78
C THR A 108 -17.93 -11.55 8.11
N SER A 109 -17.76 -12.07 6.89
CA SER A 109 -16.55 -11.87 6.11
C SER A 109 -16.88 -11.85 4.63
N SER A 110 -16.28 -10.91 3.91
CA SER A 110 -16.39 -10.83 2.44
C SER A 110 -15.13 -11.31 1.73
N VAL A 111 -14.03 -11.49 2.47
CA VAL A 111 -12.69 -11.73 1.91
C VAL A 111 -12.08 -13.06 2.32
N ILE A 112 -12.53 -13.65 3.43
CA ILE A 112 -12.02 -14.92 3.96
C ILE A 112 -13.18 -15.89 4.11
N ASP A 113 -12.92 -17.14 3.73
CA ASP A 113 -13.83 -18.23 4.02
C ASP A 113 -13.67 -18.69 5.48
N LEU A 114 -14.64 -18.29 6.31
CA LEU A 114 -14.68 -18.65 7.73
C LEU A 114 -14.95 -20.13 7.97
N SER A 115 -15.53 -20.85 7.00
CA SER A 115 -15.87 -22.27 7.15
C SER A 115 -14.63 -23.15 7.29
N THR A 116 -13.51 -22.73 6.69
CA THR A 116 -12.20 -23.41 6.79
C THR A 116 -11.61 -23.38 8.22
N PHE A 117 -12.15 -22.52 9.08
CA PHE A 117 -11.70 -22.34 10.46
C PHE A 117 -12.73 -22.83 11.49
N GLU A 118 -13.83 -23.45 11.05
CA GLU A 118 -14.81 -24.03 11.96
C GLU A 118 -14.19 -25.08 12.90
N GLY A 119 -14.54 -24.98 14.18
CA GLY A 119 -14.02 -25.86 15.23
C GLY A 119 -12.58 -25.55 15.66
N LYS A 120 -11.87 -24.64 14.98
CA LYS A 120 -10.52 -24.22 15.34
C LYS A 120 -10.57 -23.01 16.28
N LYS A 121 -9.58 -22.95 17.18
CA LYS A 121 -9.32 -21.76 17.98
C LYS A 121 -8.53 -20.77 17.13
N VAL A 122 -9.05 -19.57 16.98
CA VAL A 122 -8.48 -18.54 16.12
C VAL A 122 -8.54 -17.18 16.77
N LYS A 123 -7.67 -16.29 16.29
CA LYS A 123 -7.69 -14.87 16.50
C LYS A 123 -8.19 -14.20 15.23
N VAL A 124 -9.34 -13.57 15.32
CA VAL A 124 -9.95 -12.83 14.21
C VAL A 124 -9.61 -11.35 14.37
N PHE A 125 -9.32 -10.69 13.25
CA PHE A 125 -9.10 -9.24 13.16
C PHE A 125 -10.13 -8.65 12.23
N GLY A 126 -10.76 -7.57 12.67
CA GLY A 126 -11.91 -7.01 12.01
C GLY A 126 -12.26 -5.60 12.43
N GLU A 127 -13.43 -5.15 11.96
CA GLU A 127 -14.08 -3.93 12.42
C GLU A 127 -15.38 -4.31 13.15
N THR A 128 -15.51 -3.86 14.40
CA THR A 128 -16.75 -4.05 15.16
C THR A 128 -17.83 -3.14 14.62
N GLN A 129 -18.97 -3.73 14.28
CA GLN A 129 -20.14 -3.02 13.80
C GLN A 129 -21.24 -3.05 14.86
N LYS A 130 -22.14 -2.06 14.77
CA LYS A 130 -23.34 -2.04 15.61
C LYS A 130 -24.28 -3.15 15.17
N ALA A 131 -24.48 -4.12 16.04
CA ALA A 131 -25.44 -5.20 15.85
C ALA A 131 -26.88 -4.72 16.15
N LEU A 132 -27.86 -5.21 15.39
CA LEU A 132 -29.28 -4.96 15.60
C LEU A 132 -29.90 -6.01 16.53
N LYS A 133 -29.42 -7.25 16.48
CA LYS A 133 -29.94 -8.37 17.28
C LYS A 133 -28.87 -9.02 18.14
N GLU A 134 -27.62 -9.06 17.67
CA GLU A 134 -26.52 -9.66 18.42
C GLU A 134 -25.91 -8.66 19.40
N GLY A 135 -25.20 -9.14 20.44
CA GLY A 135 -24.48 -8.25 21.35
C GLY A 135 -23.21 -7.65 20.75
N TRP A 136 -22.64 -8.34 19.76
CA TRP A 136 -21.39 -7.95 19.10
C TRP A 136 -21.37 -8.55 17.68
N LEU A 137 -21.31 -7.69 16.66
CA LEU A 137 -21.10 -8.06 15.27
C LEU A 137 -19.74 -7.54 14.80
N MET A 138 -18.99 -8.34 14.06
CA MET A 138 -17.67 -7.96 13.55
C MET A 138 -17.47 -8.44 12.12
N ASP A 139 -16.98 -7.54 11.26
CA ASP A 139 -16.56 -7.88 9.90
C ASP A 139 -15.08 -8.26 9.89
N VAL A 140 -14.80 -9.48 9.46
CA VAL A 140 -13.50 -10.13 9.59
C VAL A 140 -12.74 -10.01 8.28
N GLY A 141 -11.59 -9.36 8.35
CA GLY A 141 -10.66 -9.23 7.23
C GLY A 141 -9.42 -10.10 7.32
N LYS A 142 -9.10 -10.60 8.51
CA LYS A 142 -7.94 -11.47 8.75
C LYS A 142 -8.22 -12.47 9.87
N VAL A 143 -7.75 -13.70 9.70
CA VAL A 143 -7.84 -14.76 10.71
C VAL A 143 -6.45 -15.37 10.90
N GLU A 144 -6.06 -15.55 12.15
CA GLU A 144 -4.85 -16.25 12.56
C GLU A 144 -5.23 -17.46 13.42
N GLU A 145 -4.73 -18.65 13.10
CA GLU A 145 -4.94 -19.82 13.94
C GLU A 145 -4.09 -19.70 15.21
N VAL A 146 -4.73 -19.91 16.36
CA VAL A 146 -4.05 -19.96 17.66
C VAL A 146 -3.96 -21.43 18.03
N GLN A 147 -2.78 -22.02 17.83
CA GLN A 147 -2.49 -23.40 18.23
C GLN A 147 -2.62 -23.60 19.74
#